data_AF-A0AA39PEH4-F1
#
_entry.id   AF-A0AA39PEH4-F1
#
_cell.length_a   1.000
_cell.length_b   1.000
_cell.length_c   1.000
_cell.angle_alpha   90.00
_cell.angle_beta   90.00
_cell.angle_gamma   90.00
#
_symmetry.space_group_name_H-M   'P 1'
#
loop_
_entity.id
_entity.type
_entity.pdbx_description
1 polymer ?
#
loop_
_entity_poly.entity_id
_entity_poly.type
_entity_poly.pdbx_seq_one_letter_code
_entity_poly.pdbx_strand_id
1 'polypeptide(L)'
;MLFFPTLLVTVVAAITVRGAVNTAGLSSTDAKALVSLSSQLSESNSFNAPIAPWNQNGTPGWYYGDSPENIPDAFSDLLWLKDSHVCWLLSLLDTGFACPTAPFQQSLPPSTDGYSQLFSNYTGATQSPDYMTYGLVDTVAACKDMCDSVTGCVFVNSYHDVNGKNGSPLLSCSLFTRCHTLVDAVNRGGQTEADGTIDFITNSDGYCAQTCSCA
;
A
#
# COMPACT_ATOMS: atom_id res chain seq x y z
N MET A 1 23.52 -52.25 40.14
CA MET A 1 22.76 -51.01 40.44
C MET A 1 22.63 -50.23 39.15
N LEU A 2 21.41 -49.75 38.90
CA LEU A 2 20.85 -49.42 37.59
C LEU A 2 21.40 -48.12 36.98
N PHE A 3 21.63 -48.18 35.66
CA PHE A 3 21.79 -47.04 34.76
C PHE A 3 20.47 -46.27 34.61
N PHE A 4 20.53 -44.94 34.62
CA PHE A 4 19.54 -44.07 33.98
C PHE A 4 20.24 -42.85 33.37
N PRO A 5 20.22 -42.66 32.04
CA PRO A 5 20.59 -41.39 31.43
C PRO A 5 19.38 -40.45 31.49
N THR A 6 19.58 -39.26 32.05
CA THR A 6 18.61 -38.17 32.04
C THR A 6 18.38 -37.70 30.61
N LEU A 7 17.22 -38.03 30.06
CA LEU A 7 16.71 -37.52 28.79
C LEU A 7 16.35 -36.03 28.98
N LEU A 8 17.15 -35.13 28.43
CA LEU A 8 16.80 -33.71 28.31
C LEU A 8 15.80 -33.58 27.15
N VAL A 9 14.51 -33.46 27.49
CA VAL A 9 13.47 -33.09 26.53
C VAL A 9 13.53 -31.58 26.33
N THR A 10 14.15 -31.13 25.24
CA THR A 10 14.00 -29.75 24.77
C THR A 10 12.59 -29.57 24.23
N VAL A 11 11.71 -28.97 25.03
CA VAL A 11 10.42 -28.46 24.55
C VAL A 11 10.72 -27.21 23.75
N VAL A 12 10.69 -27.31 22.41
CA VAL A 12 10.61 -26.14 21.54
C VAL A 12 9.23 -25.53 21.77
N ALA A 13 9.17 -24.47 22.57
CA ALA A 13 7.98 -23.63 22.63
C ALA A 13 7.86 -22.92 21.28
N ALA A 14 7.04 -23.45 20.39
CA ALA A 14 6.58 -22.73 19.21
C ALA A 14 5.64 -21.62 19.70
N ILE A 15 6.18 -20.43 19.89
CA ILE A 15 5.37 -19.22 19.95
C ILE A 15 4.82 -19.05 18.53
N THR A 16 3.52 -19.28 18.35
CA THR A 16 2.81 -18.91 17.14
C THR A 16 2.73 -17.38 17.08
N VAL A 17 3.79 -16.78 16.52
CA VAL A 17 3.75 -15.43 15.98
C VAL A 17 2.85 -15.49 14.74
N ARG A 18 1.84 -14.63 14.65
CA ARG A 18 1.18 -14.34 13.36
C ARG A 18 2.29 -13.85 12.42
N GLY A 19 2.66 -14.63 11.41
CA GLY A 19 3.77 -14.30 10.50
C GLY A 19 4.89 -15.35 10.35
N ALA A 20 4.67 -16.63 10.69
CA ALA A 20 5.61 -17.67 10.29
C ALA A 20 5.58 -17.87 8.77
N VAL A 21 6.51 -17.24 8.06
CA VAL A 21 6.70 -17.42 6.62
C VAL A 21 7.10 -18.86 6.34
N ASN A 22 6.22 -19.64 5.72
CA ASN A 22 6.54 -21.01 5.33
C ASN A 22 7.37 -20.99 4.05
N THR A 23 8.67 -21.19 4.17
CA THR A 23 9.59 -21.26 3.02
C THR A 23 9.82 -22.70 2.53
N ALA A 24 9.06 -23.68 3.02
CA ALA A 24 9.24 -25.07 2.61
C ALA A 24 8.92 -25.25 1.12
N GLY A 25 9.86 -25.81 0.37
CA GLY A 25 9.71 -26.04 -1.08
C GLY A 25 10.11 -24.87 -1.97
N LEU A 26 10.53 -23.74 -1.40
CA LEU A 26 11.04 -22.59 -2.16
C LEU A 26 12.54 -22.71 -2.46
N SER A 27 12.99 -22.04 -3.53
CA SER A 27 14.41 -21.85 -3.76
C SER A 27 15.02 -20.93 -2.68
N SER A 28 16.35 -20.94 -2.52
CA SER A 28 17.01 -20.06 -1.56
C SER A 28 16.86 -18.57 -1.88
N THR A 29 16.69 -18.23 -3.16
CA THR A 29 16.40 -16.86 -3.61
C THR A 29 14.97 -16.47 -3.25
N ASP A 30 14.00 -17.32 -3.57
CA ASP A 30 12.58 -17.07 -3.30
C ASP A 30 12.30 -16.98 -1.80
N ALA A 31 12.93 -17.85 -1.00
CA ALA A 31 12.80 -17.81 0.46
C ALA A 31 13.30 -16.47 1.05
N LYS A 32 14.40 -15.92 0.52
CA LYS A 32 14.92 -14.61 0.93
C LYS A 32 14.00 -13.47 0.49
N ALA A 33 13.53 -13.52 -0.74
CA ALA A 33 12.58 -12.54 -1.28
C ALA A 33 11.29 -12.53 -0.46
N LEU A 34 10.75 -13.70 -0.14
CA LEU A 34 9.53 -13.85 0.66
C LEU A 34 9.68 -13.29 2.07
N VAL A 35 10.80 -13.56 2.75
CA VAL A 35 11.10 -12.97 4.07
C VAL A 35 11.23 -11.44 3.96
N SER A 36 11.91 -10.93 2.94
CA SER A 36 12.02 -9.49 2.70
C SER A 36 10.65 -8.83 2.50
N LEU A 37 9.82 -9.41 1.63
CA LEU A 37 8.46 -8.94 1.36
C LEU A 37 7.59 -8.97 2.61
N SER A 38 7.69 -10.01 3.43
CA SER A 38 6.92 -10.11 4.69
C SER A 38 7.27 -9.01 5.68
N SER A 39 8.52 -8.53 5.69
CA SER A 39 8.94 -7.41 6.52
C SER A 39 8.51 -6.07 5.93
N GLN A 40 8.70 -5.89 4.62
CA GLN A 40 8.39 -4.64 3.91
C GLN A 40 6.87 -4.39 3.89
N LEU A 41 6.10 -5.36 3.43
CA LEU A 41 4.65 -5.29 3.24
C LEU A 41 3.89 -5.81 4.47
N SER A 42 4.21 -5.25 5.63
CA SER A 42 3.53 -5.49 6.91
C SER A 42 2.80 -4.25 7.40
N GLU A 43 1.74 -4.43 8.18
CA GLU A 43 1.01 -3.33 8.83
C GLU A 43 1.94 -2.49 9.72
N SER A 44 2.86 -3.14 10.44
CA SER A 44 3.85 -2.45 11.30
C SER A 44 4.83 -1.55 10.55
N ASN A 45 4.99 -1.75 9.25
CA ASN A 45 5.85 -0.95 8.39
C ASN A 45 5.03 -0.14 7.37
N SER A 46 3.73 0.04 7.62
CA SER A 46 2.81 0.76 6.72
C SER A 46 2.94 0.32 5.27
N PHE A 47 3.07 -0.99 5.07
CA PHE A 47 3.26 -1.63 3.77
C PHE A 47 4.36 -0.95 2.92
N ASN A 48 5.54 -0.79 3.53
CA ASN A 48 6.75 -0.19 2.96
C ASN A 48 6.72 1.34 2.86
N ALA A 49 5.73 2.00 3.48
CA ALA A 49 5.60 3.46 3.53
C ALA A 49 5.43 3.98 4.98
N PRO A 50 6.43 3.83 5.86
CA PRO A 50 6.31 4.17 7.29
C PRO A 50 6.18 5.67 7.59
N ILE A 51 6.54 6.53 6.65
CA ILE A 51 6.42 7.98 6.76
C ILE A 51 5.30 8.43 5.81
N ALA A 52 4.22 8.93 6.40
CA ALA A 52 3.05 9.42 5.66
C ALA A 52 3.41 10.57 4.70
N PRO A 53 2.66 10.74 3.58
CA PRO A 53 3.06 11.63 2.49
C PRO A 53 3.09 13.13 2.83
N TRP A 54 2.38 13.57 3.86
CA TRP A 54 2.43 14.97 4.34
C TRP A 54 3.61 15.27 5.25
N ASN A 55 4.46 14.27 5.54
CA ASN A 55 5.67 14.45 6.33
C ASN A 55 6.90 14.50 5.42
N GLN A 56 7.91 15.26 5.86
CA GLN A 56 9.20 15.29 5.17
C GLN A 56 9.80 13.88 5.03
N ASN A 57 10.36 13.60 3.85
CA ASN A 57 10.98 12.32 3.49
C ASN A 57 10.01 11.13 3.43
N GLY A 58 8.70 11.38 3.30
CA GLY A 58 7.77 10.34 2.90
C GLY A 58 8.18 9.75 1.55
N THR A 59 8.23 8.42 1.45
CA THR A 59 8.38 7.71 0.17
C THR A 59 7.25 6.72 -0.04
N PRO A 60 6.71 6.59 -1.28
CA PRO A 60 5.71 5.57 -1.58
C PRO A 60 6.26 4.17 -1.27
N GLY A 61 5.38 3.25 -0.87
CA GLY A 61 5.78 1.89 -0.51
C GLY A 61 5.77 0.92 -1.69
N TRP A 62 4.95 1.19 -2.69
CA TRP A 62 4.66 0.30 -3.80
C TRP A 62 4.18 1.08 -5.03
N TYR A 63 4.20 0.41 -6.18
CA TYR A 63 3.63 0.90 -7.43
C TYR A 63 2.66 -0.13 -8.02
N TYR A 64 1.46 0.31 -8.40
CA TYR A 64 0.46 -0.50 -9.08
C TYR A 64 -0.09 0.23 -10.31
N GLY A 65 0.54 -0.04 -11.46
CA GLY A 65 0.19 0.55 -12.75
C GLY A 65 0.83 -0.23 -13.91
N ASP A 66 0.39 0.06 -15.12
CA ASP A 66 0.84 -0.54 -16.39
C ASP A 66 2.10 0.09 -16.96
N SER A 67 2.48 1.28 -16.50
CA SER A 67 3.65 2.02 -17.01
C SER A 67 4.78 2.20 -15.98
N PRO A 68 5.47 1.14 -15.55
CA PRO A 68 6.58 1.25 -14.60
C PRO A 68 7.71 2.18 -15.08
N GLU A 69 7.83 2.42 -16.39
CA GLU A 69 8.73 3.41 -16.98
C GLU A 69 8.43 4.86 -16.59
N ASN A 70 7.23 5.13 -16.04
CA ASN A 70 6.83 6.46 -15.56
C ASN A 70 7.17 6.70 -14.09
N ILE A 71 7.68 5.69 -13.38
CA ILE A 71 8.12 5.83 -12.00
C ILE A 71 9.35 6.77 -12.00
N PRO A 72 9.36 7.85 -11.19
CA PRO A 72 10.53 8.70 -11.08
C PRO A 72 11.78 7.91 -10.65
N ASP A 73 12.96 8.27 -11.17
CA ASP A 73 14.24 7.60 -10.83
C ASP A 73 14.50 7.54 -9.31
N ALA A 74 14.02 8.54 -8.55
CA ALA A 74 14.11 8.56 -7.09
C ALA A 74 13.38 7.38 -6.40
N PHE A 75 12.49 6.71 -7.13
CA PHE A 75 11.65 5.61 -6.67
C PHE A 75 11.80 4.36 -7.56
N SER A 76 12.92 4.19 -8.26
CA SER A 76 13.17 3.04 -9.14
C SER A 76 13.10 1.67 -8.45
N ASP A 77 13.28 1.64 -7.13
CA ASP A 77 13.29 0.43 -6.31
C ASP A 77 11.90 0.07 -5.73
N LEU A 78 10.84 0.76 -6.14
CA LEU A 78 9.48 0.43 -5.71
C LEU A 78 9.08 -1.00 -6.12
N LEU A 79 8.39 -1.68 -5.21
CA LEU A 79 7.77 -2.96 -5.50
C LEU A 79 6.66 -2.78 -6.53
N TRP A 80 6.85 -3.33 -7.73
CA TRP A 80 5.83 -3.32 -8.78
C TRP A 80 4.83 -4.44 -8.57
N LEU A 81 3.61 -4.09 -8.15
CA LEU A 81 2.56 -5.03 -7.78
C LEU A 81 1.79 -5.63 -8.98
N LYS A 82 2.27 -5.41 -10.22
CA LYS A 82 1.85 -6.21 -11.39
C LYS A 82 2.91 -7.23 -11.80
N ASP A 83 4.07 -7.26 -11.14
CA ASP A 83 5.06 -8.30 -11.38
C ASP A 83 4.53 -9.66 -10.89
N SER A 84 4.42 -10.62 -11.82
CA SER A 84 3.87 -11.94 -11.54
C SER A 84 4.63 -12.71 -10.45
N HIS A 85 5.94 -12.49 -10.33
CA HIS A 85 6.77 -13.18 -9.35
C HIS A 85 6.61 -12.57 -7.96
N VAL A 86 6.59 -11.24 -7.85
CA VAL A 86 6.28 -10.50 -6.61
C VAL A 86 4.90 -10.90 -6.09
N CYS A 87 3.89 -10.92 -6.96
CA CYS A 87 2.53 -11.26 -6.55
C CYS A 87 2.35 -12.74 -6.19
N TRP A 88 3.05 -13.64 -6.90
CA TRP A 88 3.09 -15.04 -6.50
C TRP A 88 3.72 -15.19 -5.11
N LEU A 89 4.85 -14.55 -4.82
CA LEU A 89 5.46 -14.57 -3.49
C LEU A 89 4.51 -14.00 -2.43
N LEU A 90 3.89 -12.85 -2.69
CA LEU A 90 2.93 -12.24 -1.76
C LEU A 90 1.71 -13.13 -1.50
N SER A 91 1.26 -13.90 -2.49
CA SER A 91 0.15 -14.85 -2.31
C SER A 91 0.45 -15.98 -1.33
N LEU A 92 1.73 -16.20 -1.00
CA LEU A 92 2.17 -17.16 0.03
C LEU A 92 2.16 -16.56 1.44
N LEU A 93 1.95 -15.25 1.56
CA LEU A 93 1.93 -14.50 2.81
C LEU A 93 0.49 -14.20 3.24
N ASP A 94 0.26 -14.19 4.56
CA ASP A 94 -0.99 -13.73 5.17
C ASP A 94 -0.71 -12.42 5.93
N THR A 95 -0.32 -11.37 5.18
CA THR A 95 0.04 -10.05 5.74
C THR A 95 -1.12 -9.05 5.73
N GLY A 96 -2.29 -9.46 5.24
CA GLY A 96 -3.41 -8.54 4.98
C GLY A 96 -3.14 -7.58 3.81
N PHE A 97 -2.09 -7.81 3.02
CA PHE A 97 -1.74 -7.04 1.83
C PHE A 97 -1.53 -8.00 0.66
N ALA A 98 -2.38 -7.92 -0.34
CA ALA A 98 -2.28 -8.72 -1.55
C ALA A 98 -2.00 -7.82 -2.76
N CYS A 99 -1.45 -8.40 -3.83
CA CYS A 99 -1.56 -7.72 -5.12
C CYS A 99 -3.02 -7.70 -5.56
N PRO A 100 -3.51 -6.59 -6.13
CA PRO A 100 -4.81 -6.58 -6.77
C PRO A 100 -4.86 -7.63 -7.89
N THR A 101 -5.95 -8.38 -7.97
CA THR A 101 -6.14 -9.40 -9.02
C THR A 101 -6.99 -8.81 -10.14
N ALA A 102 -6.49 -8.83 -11.38
CA ALA A 102 -7.33 -8.50 -12.53
C ALA A 102 -8.48 -9.53 -12.68
N PRO A 103 -9.71 -9.15 -13.07
CA PRO A 103 -10.11 -7.86 -13.64
C PRO A 103 -11.26 -7.25 -12.83
N PHE A 104 -10.97 -6.46 -11.81
CA PHE A 104 -11.99 -5.56 -11.28
C PHE A 104 -11.91 -4.25 -12.06
N GLN A 105 -12.84 -4.12 -13.01
CA GLN A 105 -13.29 -2.85 -13.55
C GLN A 105 -12.38 -2.13 -14.56
N GLN A 106 -12.23 -2.73 -15.74
CA GLN A 106 -12.30 -1.87 -16.93
C GLN A 106 -13.70 -1.24 -16.94
N SER A 107 -13.78 0.04 -16.55
CA SER A 107 -14.88 0.98 -16.82
C SER A 107 -16.28 0.69 -16.24
N LEU A 108 -16.40 0.09 -15.05
CA LEU A 108 -17.70 0.16 -14.36
C LEU A 108 -18.02 1.63 -14.04
N PRO A 109 -19.24 2.12 -14.33
CA PRO A 109 -19.59 3.51 -14.06
C PRO A 109 -19.38 3.83 -12.56
N PRO A 110 -18.99 5.08 -12.20
CA PRO A 110 -18.64 5.48 -10.83
C PRO A 110 -19.68 5.18 -9.75
N SER A 111 -20.90 4.81 -10.12
CA SER A 111 -21.98 4.41 -9.21
C SER A 111 -22.01 2.91 -8.89
N THR A 112 -21.09 2.09 -9.43
CA THR A 112 -21.15 0.62 -9.35
C THR A 112 -19.86 -0.04 -8.88
N ASP A 113 -18.84 0.75 -8.53
CA ASP A 113 -17.57 0.26 -8.00
C ASP A 113 -17.54 0.02 -6.50
N GLY A 114 -18.67 0.20 -5.83
CA GLY A 114 -18.74 0.05 -4.38
C GLY A 114 -18.03 1.18 -3.65
N TYR A 115 -17.73 2.32 -4.29
CA TYR A 115 -17.17 3.49 -3.63
C TYR A 115 -18.11 4.70 -3.75
N SER A 116 -18.19 5.50 -2.69
CA SER A 116 -18.82 6.82 -2.70
C SER A 116 -17.74 7.89 -2.75
N GLN A 117 -17.77 8.74 -3.77
CA GLN A 117 -16.89 9.91 -3.83
C GLN A 117 -17.36 10.96 -2.83
N LEU A 118 -16.50 11.32 -1.88
CA LEU A 118 -16.81 12.26 -0.79
C LEU A 118 -16.30 13.67 -1.08
N PHE A 119 -15.27 13.80 -1.92
CA PHE A 119 -14.82 15.05 -2.50
C PHE A 119 -14.07 14.80 -3.81
N SER A 120 -13.97 15.84 -4.64
CA SER A 120 -13.28 15.77 -5.91
C SER A 120 -12.62 17.09 -6.32
N ASN A 121 -11.60 16.98 -7.15
CA ASN A 121 -10.83 18.07 -7.75
C ASN A 121 -10.38 19.11 -6.72
N TYR A 122 -9.91 18.63 -5.56
CA TYR A 122 -9.47 19.49 -4.48
C TYR A 122 -7.95 19.72 -4.51
N THR A 123 -7.51 20.83 -3.93
CA THR A 123 -6.08 21.19 -3.84
C THR A 123 -5.44 20.73 -2.53
N GLY A 124 -6.03 19.74 -1.88
CA GLY A 124 -5.57 19.24 -0.58
C GLY A 124 -5.81 17.74 -0.48
N ALA A 125 -4.80 17.00 -0.02
CA ALA A 125 -4.85 15.59 0.26
C ALA A 125 -5.26 15.33 1.71
N THR A 126 -5.80 14.15 1.95
CA THR A 126 -6.23 13.68 3.26
C THR A 126 -5.03 13.53 4.18
N GLN A 127 -5.11 14.12 5.37
CA GLN A 127 -4.13 13.95 6.44
C GLN A 127 -4.87 13.52 7.70
N SER A 128 -4.62 12.29 8.13
CA SER A 128 -5.34 11.68 9.25
C SER A 128 -4.49 10.62 9.97
N PRO A 129 -4.65 10.43 11.31
CA PRO A 129 -3.87 9.47 12.09
C PRO A 129 -4.14 7.99 11.78
N ASP A 130 -5.22 7.66 11.07
CA ASP A 130 -5.61 6.29 10.71
C ASP A 130 -5.11 5.85 9.32
N TYR A 131 -4.05 6.53 8.88
CA TYR A 131 -3.24 6.22 7.71
C TYR A 131 -2.68 4.80 7.75
N MET A 132 -2.74 4.12 6.61
CA MET A 132 -2.23 2.75 6.45
C MET A 132 -0.94 2.73 5.65
N THR A 133 -0.96 3.31 4.45
CA THR A 133 0.14 3.30 3.48
C THR A 133 -0.17 4.27 2.34
N TYR A 134 0.80 4.48 1.47
CA TYR A 134 0.55 5.06 0.16
C TYR A 134 1.50 4.47 -0.89
N GLY A 135 1.05 4.52 -2.13
CA GLY A 135 1.82 4.12 -3.29
C GLY A 135 1.52 5.00 -4.50
N LEU A 136 2.10 4.62 -5.63
CA LEU A 136 1.88 5.27 -6.91
C LEU A 136 0.99 4.40 -7.80
N VAL A 137 0.07 5.02 -8.53
CA VAL A 137 -0.83 4.34 -9.47
C VAL A 137 -1.07 5.19 -10.71
N ASP A 138 -1.49 4.55 -11.81
CA ASP A 138 -1.81 5.27 -13.05
C ASP A 138 -3.21 5.91 -13.03
N THR A 139 -4.14 5.32 -12.27
CA THR A 139 -5.55 5.70 -12.31
C THR A 139 -6.20 5.64 -10.93
N VAL A 140 -7.29 6.40 -10.77
CA VAL A 140 -8.15 6.31 -9.59
C VAL A 140 -8.70 4.90 -9.37
N ALA A 141 -9.05 4.19 -10.45
CA ALA A 141 -9.52 2.81 -10.38
C ALA A 141 -8.44 1.90 -9.77
N ALA A 142 -7.20 2.02 -10.23
CA ALA A 142 -6.08 1.28 -9.66
C ALA A 142 -5.82 1.61 -8.18
N CYS A 143 -6.10 2.85 -7.74
CA CYS A 143 -6.05 3.20 -6.31
C CYS A 143 -7.11 2.45 -5.48
N LYS A 144 -8.33 2.36 -6.00
CA LYS A 144 -9.43 1.61 -5.36
C LYS A 144 -9.15 0.11 -5.32
N ASP A 145 -8.67 -0.46 -6.42
CA ASP A 145 -8.24 -1.86 -6.50
C ASP A 145 -7.21 -2.20 -5.41
N MET A 146 -6.28 -1.27 -5.17
CA MET A 146 -5.31 -1.44 -4.08
C MET A 146 -5.98 -1.45 -2.71
N CYS A 147 -6.92 -0.55 -2.44
CA CYS A 147 -7.67 -0.59 -1.19
C CYS A 147 -8.43 -1.91 -1.00
N ASP A 148 -9.08 -2.42 -2.04
CA ASP A 148 -9.80 -3.69 -2.00
C ASP A 148 -8.87 -4.89 -1.71
N SER A 149 -7.58 -4.79 -2.07
CA SER A 149 -6.55 -5.80 -1.82
C SER A 149 -5.86 -5.69 -0.44
N VAL A 150 -6.16 -4.63 0.33
CA VAL A 150 -5.54 -4.36 1.63
C VAL A 150 -6.60 -4.48 2.74
N THR A 151 -6.41 -5.45 3.62
CA THR A 151 -7.29 -5.72 4.74
C THR A 151 -7.43 -4.48 5.63
N GLY A 152 -8.67 -4.05 5.85
CA GLY A 152 -8.98 -2.90 6.70
C GLY A 152 -8.94 -1.55 5.98
N CYS A 153 -8.57 -1.49 4.70
CA CYS A 153 -8.74 -0.28 3.93
C CYS A 153 -10.22 -0.03 3.64
N VAL A 154 -10.69 1.19 3.92
CA VAL A 154 -12.07 1.60 3.65
C VAL A 154 -12.16 2.96 2.96
N PHE A 155 -11.03 3.65 2.78
CA PHE A 155 -10.99 4.94 2.15
C PHE A 155 -9.71 5.13 1.36
N VAL A 156 -9.86 5.72 0.18
CA VAL A 156 -8.75 6.10 -0.68
C VAL A 156 -8.77 7.59 -0.96
N ASN A 157 -7.59 8.19 -0.95
CA ASN A 157 -7.38 9.53 -1.49
C ASN A 157 -6.34 9.46 -2.61
N SER A 158 -6.80 9.74 -3.83
CA SER A 158 -5.95 9.85 -5.02
C SER A 158 -5.70 11.31 -5.34
N TYR A 159 -4.46 11.68 -5.64
CA TYR A 159 -4.09 13.06 -5.96
C TYR A 159 -2.80 13.14 -6.76
N HIS A 160 -2.58 14.26 -7.45
CA HIS A 160 -1.27 14.58 -7.98
C HIS A 160 -0.47 15.35 -6.96
N ASP A 161 0.73 14.83 -6.69
CA ASP A 161 1.77 15.55 -5.99
C ASP A 161 2.69 16.20 -7.02
N VAL A 162 2.52 17.51 -7.20
CA VAL A 162 3.15 18.25 -8.29
C VAL A 162 4.41 18.92 -7.79
N ASN A 163 5.56 18.35 -8.13
CA ASN A 163 6.89 18.86 -7.77
C ASN A 163 7.31 20.10 -8.58
N GLY A 164 6.47 21.14 -8.64
CA GLY A 164 6.78 22.40 -9.37
C GLY A 164 7.10 22.27 -10.88
N LYS A 165 7.05 21.06 -11.45
CA LYS A 165 7.47 20.71 -12.82
C LYS A 165 6.53 19.69 -13.46
N ASN A 166 5.27 20.06 -13.63
CA ASN A 166 4.24 19.28 -14.34
C ASN A 166 3.96 17.86 -13.81
N GLY A 167 4.38 17.55 -12.58
CA GLY A 167 3.97 16.35 -11.84
C GLY A 167 4.49 15.05 -12.42
N SER A 168 4.69 14.05 -11.57
CA SER A 168 4.67 12.68 -12.08
C SER A 168 3.32 12.47 -12.79
N PRO A 169 3.25 11.77 -13.95
CA PRO A 169 1.96 11.41 -14.52
C PRO A 169 1.16 10.48 -13.59
N LEU A 170 1.83 9.91 -12.59
CA LEU A 170 1.25 9.01 -11.60
C LEU A 170 0.44 9.78 -10.56
N LEU A 171 -0.62 9.14 -10.09
CA LEU A 171 -1.36 9.56 -8.91
C LEU A 171 -0.69 8.97 -7.67
N SER A 172 -0.54 9.80 -6.64
CA SER A 172 -0.35 9.30 -5.28
C SER A 172 -1.67 8.70 -4.81
N CYS A 173 -1.61 7.52 -4.22
CA CYS A 173 -2.75 6.78 -3.69
C CYS A 173 -2.54 6.50 -2.20
N SER A 174 -3.22 7.24 -1.33
CA SER A 174 -3.16 7.05 0.13
C SER A 174 -4.36 6.25 0.64
N LEU A 175 -4.09 5.26 1.50
CA LEU A 175 -5.08 4.33 2.06
C LEU A 175 -5.32 4.59 3.54
N PHE A 176 -6.57 4.52 3.99
CA PHE A 176 -6.99 4.80 5.36
C PHE A 176 -8.00 3.77 5.87
N THR A 177 -8.02 3.57 7.20
CA THR A 177 -8.94 2.64 7.86
C THR A 177 -10.31 3.24 8.20
N ARG A 178 -10.52 4.54 7.94
CA ARG A 178 -11.81 5.24 8.10
C ARG A 178 -12.10 6.14 6.90
N CYS A 179 -13.39 6.40 6.70
CA CYS A 179 -13.81 7.35 5.67
C CYS A 179 -13.56 8.79 6.10
N HIS A 180 -13.03 9.57 5.16
CA HIS A 180 -12.69 10.97 5.34
C HIS A 180 -13.49 11.88 4.41
N THR A 181 -13.68 13.12 4.84
CA THR A 181 -14.36 14.14 4.02
C THR A 181 -13.39 15.27 3.68
N LEU A 182 -13.89 16.28 2.99
CA LEU A 182 -13.13 17.49 2.68
C LEU A 182 -12.48 18.15 3.91
N VAL A 183 -13.03 17.93 5.11
CA VAL A 183 -12.48 18.47 6.37
C VAL A 183 -11.06 17.95 6.64
N ASP A 184 -10.76 16.72 6.24
CA ASP A 184 -9.46 16.09 6.47
C ASP A 184 -8.48 16.34 5.31
N ALA A 185 -8.97 16.92 4.20
CA ALA A 185 -8.20 17.20 2.99
C ALA A 185 -7.32 18.46 3.14
N VAL A 186 -6.47 18.47 4.17
CA VAL A 186 -5.70 19.64 4.63
C VAL A 186 -4.24 19.64 4.19
N ASN A 187 -3.69 18.52 3.71
CA ASN A 187 -2.33 18.47 3.18
C ASN A 187 -2.28 19.21 1.83
N ARG A 188 -1.71 20.41 1.77
CA ARG A 188 -1.62 21.20 0.53
C ARG A 188 -0.31 21.00 -0.23
N GLY A 189 0.60 20.16 0.27
CA GLY A 189 2.01 20.24 -0.09
C GLY A 189 2.69 21.39 0.68
N GLY A 190 3.75 21.94 0.10
CA GLY A 190 4.60 22.96 0.70
C GLY A 190 5.95 22.44 1.19
N GLN A 191 6.24 21.16 0.99
CA GLN A 191 7.54 20.55 1.20
C GLN A 191 8.53 21.06 0.15
N THR A 192 9.77 21.32 0.58
CA THR A 192 10.87 21.63 -0.33
C THR A 192 11.52 20.34 -0.79
N GLU A 193 11.51 20.13 -2.10
CA GLU A 193 12.13 18.98 -2.77
C GLU A 193 13.65 19.09 -2.82
N ALA A 194 14.32 17.98 -3.13
CA ALA A 194 15.78 17.93 -3.24
C ALA A 194 16.35 18.91 -4.30
N ASP A 195 15.54 19.26 -5.32
CA ASP A 195 15.90 20.23 -6.36
C ASP A 195 15.54 21.69 -6.00
N GLY A 196 15.03 21.92 -4.79
CA GLY A 196 14.62 23.22 -4.28
C GLY A 196 13.25 23.71 -4.76
N THR A 197 12.54 22.91 -5.55
CA THR A 197 11.13 23.20 -5.87
C THR A 197 10.23 22.95 -4.66
N ILE A 198 9.02 23.53 -4.70
CA ILE A 198 8.00 23.32 -3.68
C ILE A 198 6.90 22.47 -4.31
N ASP A 199 6.54 21.38 -3.63
CA ASP A 199 5.43 20.53 -4.04
C ASP A 199 4.07 21.20 -3.75
N PHE A 200 3.04 20.78 -4.49
CA PHE A 200 1.67 21.17 -4.19
C PHE A 200 0.68 20.12 -4.69
N ILE A 201 -0.44 20.01 -3.96
CA ILE A 201 -1.46 18.99 -4.25
C ILE A 201 -2.50 19.53 -5.24
N THR A 202 -2.80 18.72 -6.26
CA THR A 202 -3.87 18.99 -7.23
C THR A 202 -4.69 17.74 -7.54
N ASN A 203 -5.88 17.94 -8.11
CA ASN A 203 -6.80 16.89 -8.53
C ASN A 203 -7.02 15.83 -7.44
N SER A 204 -7.17 16.28 -6.18
CA SER A 204 -7.36 15.38 -5.06
C SER A 204 -8.81 14.95 -4.95
N ASP A 205 -9.01 13.64 -5.00
CA ASP A 205 -10.30 12.97 -4.95
C ASP A 205 -10.33 11.97 -3.78
N GLY A 206 -11.41 11.96 -3.01
CA GLY A 206 -11.58 11.07 -1.86
C GLY A 206 -12.76 10.13 -2.04
N TYR A 207 -12.56 8.85 -1.77
CA TYR A 207 -13.58 7.81 -1.95
C TYR A 207 -13.67 6.89 -0.75
N CYS A 208 -14.88 6.72 -0.23
CA CYS A 208 -15.20 5.81 0.87
C CYS A 208 -15.81 4.52 0.31
N ALA A 209 -15.27 3.37 0.69
CA ALA A 209 -15.83 2.07 0.37
C ALA A 209 -17.22 1.96 0.99
N GLN A 210 -18.21 1.64 0.16
CA GLN A 210 -19.55 1.27 0.59
C GLN A 210 -19.46 -0.15 1.13
N THR A 211 -19.56 -0.31 2.44
CA THR A 211 -19.74 -1.65 3.01
C THR A 211 -21.05 -2.22 2.47
N CYS A 212 -20.99 -3.27 1.65
CA CYS A 212 -22.16 -4.06 1.28
C CYS A 212 -22.83 -4.53 2.58
N SER A 213 -23.93 -3.87 2.93
CA SER A 213 -24.82 -4.34 3.99
C SER A 213 -25.63 -5.48 3.39
N CYS A 214 -25.06 -6.68 3.37
CA CYS A 214 -25.85 -7.88 3.13
C CYS A 214 -26.77 -8.05 4.35
N ALA A 215 -27.98 -7.53 4.24
CA ALA A 215 -29.09 -7.78 5.17
C ALA A 215 -29.60 -9.22 5.02
#